data_AF-A0A7C7VW03-F1
#
_entry.id   AF-A0A7C7VW03-F1
#
_cell.length_a   1.000
_cell.length_b   1.000
_cell.length_c   1.000
_cell.angle_alpha   90.00
_cell.angle_beta   90.00
_cell.angle_gamma   90.00
#
_symmetry.space_group_name_H-M   'P 1'
#
loop_
_entity.id
_entity.type
_entity.pdbx_description
1 polymer ?
#
loop_
_entity_poly.entity_id
_entity_poly.type
_entity_poly.pdbx_seq_one_letter_code
_entity_poly.pdbx_strand_id
1 'polypeptide(L)'
;MKIKQVQEYCQEAVKISERNGTHASLTFLIGKKFGVNFRLLRKTRRKLQMLYPIDNNKPEEHPLNQGGRALKMSYALTVQEHYSVPIEQVKHLESLLANFAEAIRKTFSQEEIRNYLESSSGIDTDPREITDMEGLAKFSANDLLLEAEEIVEIEHIKKLLLQNESGQ
;
A
#
# COMPACT_ATOMS: atom_id res chain seq x y z
N MET A 1 6.59 -0.62 12.34
CA MET A 1 6.19 -2.03 12.52
C MET A 1 7.40 -2.91 12.28
N LYS A 2 7.61 -3.96 13.08
CA LYS A 2 8.78 -4.86 12.98
C LYS A 2 8.36 -6.23 12.42
N ILE A 3 9.30 -6.98 11.85
CA ILE A 3 9.05 -8.33 11.32
C ILE A 3 8.45 -9.27 12.39
N LYS A 4 8.87 -9.13 13.65
CA LYS A 4 8.28 -9.90 14.76
C LYS A 4 6.77 -9.67 14.92
N GLN A 5 6.32 -8.42 14.74
CA GLN A 5 4.88 -8.09 14.82
C GLN A 5 4.09 -8.69 13.66
N VAL A 6 4.71 -8.82 12.47
CA VAL A 6 4.10 -9.52 11.33
C VAL A 6 3.82 -10.99 11.68
N GLN A 7 4.80 -11.66 12.30
CA GLN A 7 4.64 -13.07 12.71
C GLN A 7 3.57 -13.22 13.79
N GLU A 8 3.51 -12.31 14.75
CA GLU A 8 2.45 -12.26 15.77
C GLU A 8 1.06 -12.12 15.12
N TYR A 9 0.90 -11.23 14.13
CA TYR A 9 -0.35 -11.09 13.39
C TYR A 9 -0.72 -12.35 12.62
N CYS A 10 0.25 -13.04 12.01
CA CYS A 10 -0.01 -14.32 11.34
C CYS A 10 -0.48 -15.39 12.34
N GLN A 11 0.14 -15.48 13.52
CA GLN A 11 -0.28 -16.42 14.57
C GLN A 11 -1.69 -16.10 15.10
N GLU A 12 -2.01 -14.82 15.26
CA GLU A 12 -3.35 -14.38 15.65
C GLU A 12 -4.38 -14.72 14.57
N ALA A 13 -4.03 -14.52 13.30
CA ALA A 13 -4.89 -14.86 12.16
C ALA A 13 -5.20 -16.36 12.09
N VAL A 14 -4.21 -17.24 12.36
CA VAL A 14 -4.47 -18.69 12.46
C VAL A 14 -5.51 -19.01 13.54
N LYS A 15 -5.40 -18.39 14.72
CA LYS A 15 -6.39 -18.57 15.80
C LYS A 15 -7.78 -18.06 15.41
N ILE A 16 -7.86 -17.00 14.61
CA ILE A 16 -9.13 -16.49 14.06
C ILE A 16 -9.70 -17.47 13.04
N SER A 17 -8.85 -18.06 12.18
CA SER A 17 -9.26 -19.04 11.17
C SER A 17 -9.90 -20.28 11.81
N GLU A 18 -9.33 -20.78 12.91
CA GLU A 18 -9.89 -21.91 13.66
C GLU A 18 -11.29 -21.66 14.23
N ARG A 19 -11.62 -20.40 14.55
CA ARG A 19 -12.90 -20.04 15.20
C ARG A 19 -13.96 -19.51 14.24
N ASN A 20 -13.53 -18.69 13.28
CA ASN A 20 -14.40 -17.85 12.46
C ASN A 20 -14.19 -18.10 10.95
N GLY A 21 -13.33 -19.05 10.58
CA GLY A 21 -13.02 -19.40 9.21
C GLY A 21 -11.94 -18.53 8.55
N THR A 22 -11.41 -19.03 7.43
CA THR A 22 -10.30 -18.40 6.70
C THR A 22 -10.61 -16.99 6.22
N HIS A 23 -11.85 -16.72 5.80
CA HIS A 23 -12.23 -15.38 5.32
C HIS A 23 -12.07 -14.31 6.41
N ALA A 24 -12.56 -14.57 7.64
CA ALA A 24 -12.43 -13.63 8.76
C ALA A 24 -10.96 -13.38 9.15
N SER A 25 -10.14 -14.43 9.08
CA SER A 25 -8.70 -14.34 9.30
C SER A 25 -8.00 -13.46 8.26
N LEU A 26 -8.32 -13.65 6.97
CA LEU A 26 -7.76 -12.85 5.88
C LEU A 26 -8.27 -11.40 5.91
N THR A 27 -9.50 -11.14 6.33
CA THR A 27 -9.99 -9.77 6.59
C THR A 27 -9.17 -9.06 7.66
N PHE A 28 -8.86 -9.76 8.75
CA PHE A 28 -7.98 -9.19 9.79
C PHE A 28 -6.57 -8.94 9.26
N LEU A 29 -5.97 -9.93 8.60
CA LEU A 29 -4.57 -9.89 8.22
C LEU A 29 -4.34 -8.97 7.01
N ILE A 30 -5.05 -9.19 5.91
CA ILE A 30 -4.91 -8.44 4.66
C ILE A 30 -5.66 -7.11 4.76
N GLY A 31 -6.95 -7.15 5.10
CA GLY A 31 -7.77 -5.94 5.14
C GLY A 31 -7.30 -4.93 6.20
N LYS A 32 -7.12 -5.36 7.45
CA LYS A 32 -6.83 -4.45 8.57
C LYS A 32 -5.35 -4.22 8.84
N LYS A 33 -4.50 -5.26 8.78
CA LYS A 33 -3.06 -5.10 9.12
C LYS A 33 -2.20 -4.74 7.92
N PHE A 34 -2.30 -5.51 6.84
CA PHE A 34 -1.53 -5.27 5.62
C PHE A 34 -1.99 -3.99 4.91
N GLY A 35 -3.31 -3.83 4.73
CA GLY A 35 -3.93 -2.68 4.05
C GLY A 35 -3.54 -1.34 4.63
N VAL A 36 -3.50 -1.20 5.97
CA VAL A 36 -3.07 0.05 6.63
C VAL A 36 -1.62 0.42 6.28
N ASN A 37 -0.71 -0.55 6.29
CA ASN A 37 0.70 -0.31 5.94
C ASN A 37 0.85 -0.02 4.43
N PHE A 38 0.04 -0.68 3.60
CA PHE A 38 -0.01 -0.43 2.16
C PHE A 38 -0.50 0.99 1.83
N ARG A 39 -1.58 1.44 2.47
CA ARG A 39 -2.08 2.83 2.36
C ARG A 39 -1.03 3.84 2.81
N LEU A 40 -0.32 3.56 3.90
CA LEU A 40 0.78 4.40 4.36
C LEU A 40 1.90 4.50 3.31
N LEU A 41 2.32 3.38 2.70
CA LEU A 41 3.30 3.37 1.62
C LEU A 41 2.82 4.24 0.43
N ARG A 42 1.56 4.08 0.02
CA ARG A 42 0.99 4.86 -1.10
C ARG A 42 1.00 6.36 -0.80
N LYS A 43 0.59 6.76 0.41
CA LYS A 43 0.63 8.17 0.87
C LYS A 43 2.06 8.74 0.86
N THR A 44 3.04 7.98 1.34
CA THR A 44 4.44 8.41 1.34
C THR A 44 5.01 8.49 -0.08
N ARG A 45 4.67 7.54 -0.97
CA ARG A 45 5.05 7.59 -2.40
C ARG A 45 4.45 8.81 -3.11
N ARG A 46 3.17 9.15 -2.87
CA ARG A 46 2.54 10.37 -3.42
C ARG A 46 3.30 11.64 -3.01
N LYS A 47 3.80 11.72 -1.76
CA LYS A 47 4.65 12.84 -1.32
C LYS A 47 5.97 12.93 -2.11
N LEU A 48 6.52 11.80 -2.54
CA LEU A 48 7.73 11.75 -3.38
C LEU A 48 7.46 11.99 -4.86
N GLN A 49 6.26 11.71 -5.38
CA GLN A 49 5.90 12.01 -6.77
C GLN A 49 5.99 13.51 -7.10
N MET A 50 5.86 14.40 -6.10
CA MET A 50 6.08 15.83 -6.30
C MET A 50 7.56 16.19 -6.57
N LEU A 51 8.50 15.32 -6.22
CA LEU A 51 9.93 15.49 -6.55
C LEU A 51 10.29 14.99 -7.95
N TYR A 52 9.53 14.02 -8.46
CA TYR A 52 9.76 13.34 -9.72
C TYR A 52 8.42 13.20 -10.46
N PRO A 53 8.10 14.11 -11.40
CA PRO A 53 7.04 13.86 -12.35
C PRO A 53 7.39 12.55 -13.09
N ILE A 54 6.43 11.62 -13.15
CA ILE A 54 6.63 10.25 -13.68
C ILE A 54 6.90 10.24 -15.20
N ASP A 55 6.94 11.40 -15.87
CA ASP A 55 7.31 11.52 -17.28
C ASP A 55 8.83 11.26 -17.49
N ASN A 56 9.21 10.00 -17.29
CA ASN A 56 10.47 9.40 -17.69
C ASN A 56 10.62 9.30 -19.22
N ASN A 57 9.61 9.73 -19.98
CA ASN A 57 9.63 9.69 -21.44
C ASN A 57 10.63 10.69 -22.04
N LYS A 58 11.10 11.69 -21.26
CA LYS A 58 12.10 12.66 -21.70
C LYS A 58 13.03 13.11 -20.56
N PRO A 59 13.98 12.26 -20.14
CA PRO A 59 14.92 12.61 -19.08
C PRO A 59 15.74 13.86 -19.43
N GLU A 60 16.00 14.13 -20.70
CA GLU A 60 16.75 15.32 -21.17
C GLU A 60 16.01 16.65 -20.92
N GLU A 61 14.67 16.64 -20.87
CA GLU A 61 13.85 17.84 -20.60
C GLU A 61 13.70 18.12 -19.10
N HIS A 62 14.29 17.29 -18.23
CA HIS A 62 14.21 17.51 -16.78
C HIS A 62 14.89 18.85 -16.42
N PRO A 63 14.25 19.74 -15.63
CA PRO A 63 14.81 21.06 -15.28
C PRO A 63 16.20 20.99 -14.64
N LEU A 64 16.50 19.90 -13.93
CA LEU A 64 17.84 19.64 -13.38
C LEU A 64 18.90 19.36 -14.44
N ASN A 65 18.52 18.79 -15.58
CA ASN A 65 19.44 18.49 -16.68
C ASN A 65 19.70 19.73 -17.55
N GLN A 66 18.76 20.68 -17.57
CA GLN A 66 18.91 21.99 -18.20
C GLN A 66 19.59 23.03 -17.29
N GLY A 67 19.63 22.78 -15.97
CA GLY A 67 20.21 23.67 -14.98
C GLY A 67 21.73 23.59 -14.83
N GLY A 68 22.35 24.72 -14.48
CA GLY A 68 23.76 24.78 -14.11
C GLY A 68 24.08 24.13 -12.75
N ARG A 69 25.37 24.07 -12.39
CA ARG A 69 25.86 23.43 -11.14
C ARG A 69 25.16 23.94 -9.88
N ALA A 70 24.85 25.23 -9.80
CA ALA A 70 24.19 25.84 -8.65
C ALA A 70 22.77 25.29 -8.42
N LEU A 71 21.98 25.12 -9.49
CA LEU A 71 20.62 24.56 -9.40
C LEU A 71 20.65 23.08 -8.99
N LYS A 72 21.58 22.31 -9.56
CA LYS A 72 21.78 20.90 -9.17
C LYS A 72 22.13 20.78 -7.69
N MET A 73 22.97 21.69 -7.18
CA MET A 73 23.38 21.68 -5.79
C MET A 73 22.25 22.10 -4.84
N SER A 74 21.53 23.18 -5.15
CA SER A 74 20.40 23.62 -4.33
C SER A 74 19.30 22.55 -4.28
N TYR A 75 19.00 21.92 -5.41
CA TYR A 75 18.05 20.81 -5.45
C TYR A 75 18.50 19.62 -4.59
N ALA A 76 19.77 19.21 -4.69
CA ALA A 76 20.28 18.10 -3.90
C ALA A 76 20.19 18.38 -2.38
N LEU A 77 20.47 19.62 -1.97
CA LEU A 77 20.31 20.08 -0.58
C LEU A 77 18.84 20.03 -0.15
N THR A 78 17.91 20.54 -0.97
CA THR A 78 16.47 20.48 -0.69
C THR A 78 15.98 19.05 -0.54
N VAL A 79 16.42 18.13 -1.41
CA VAL A 79 16.08 16.70 -1.31
C VAL A 79 16.64 16.10 -0.02
N GLN A 80 17.90 16.40 0.30
CA GLN A 80 18.54 15.90 1.51
C GLN A 80 17.83 16.41 2.78
N GLU A 81 17.45 17.69 2.81
CA GLU A 81 16.87 18.34 3.98
C GLU A 81 15.40 17.93 4.21
N HIS A 82 14.60 17.82 3.14
CA HIS A 82 13.15 17.62 3.30
C HIS A 82 12.64 16.24 2.91
N TYR A 83 13.41 15.45 2.16
CA TYR A 83 12.91 14.22 1.55
C TYR A 83 13.72 12.96 1.91
N SER A 84 14.86 13.10 2.58
CA SER A 84 15.64 11.96 3.12
C SER A 84 14.76 11.02 3.95
N VAL A 85 14.00 11.58 4.91
CA VAL A 85 13.12 10.80 5.79
C VAL A 85 11.99 10.09 5.02
N PRO A 86 11.18 10.76 4.17
CA PRO A 86 10.20 10.08 3.33
C PRO A 86 10.78 8.98 2.42
N ILE A 87 11.97 9.20 1.85
CA ILE A 87 12.65 8.20 0.99
C ILE A 87 13.00 6.94 1.80
N GLU A 88 13.58 7.10 2.98
CA GLU A 88 13.90 5.98 3.88
C GLU A 88 12.64 5.25 4.35
N GLN A 89 11.57 5.99 4.66
CA GLN A 89 10.28 5.43 5.03
C GLN A 89 9.68 4.57 3.92
N VAL A 90 9.75 5.01 2.66
CA VAL A 90 9.30 4.22 1.51
C VAL A 90 10.08 2.91 1.41
N LYS A 91 11.42 2.96 1.46
CA LYS A 91 12.26 1.76 1.40
C LYS A 91 11.93 0.78 2.53
N HIS A 92 11.77 1.29 3.75
CA HIS A 92 11.41 0.47 4.90
C HIS A 92 10.03 -0.17 4.73
N LEU A 93 9.02 0.59 4.30
CA LEU A 93 7.67 0.09 4.11
C LEU A 93 7.57 -0.92 2.97
N GLU A 94 8.31 -0.73 1.88
CA GLU A 94 8.40 -1.70 0.77
C GLU A 94 8.98 -3.03 1.24
N SER A 95 10.12 -2.99 1.95
CA SER A 95 10.73 -4.20 2.51
C SER A 95 9.80 -4.88 3.51
N LEU A 96 9.14 -4.10 4.36
CA LEU A 96 8.20 -4.62 5.35
C LEU A 96 6.99 -5.29 4.69
N LEU A 97 6.39 -4.68 3.67
CA LEU A 97 5.25 -5.25 2.96
C LEU A 97 5.63 -6.49 2.16
N ALA A 98 6.84 -6.54 1.59
CA ALA A 98 7.35 -7.74 0.92
C ALA A 98 7.51 -8.90 1.91
N ASN A 99 8.13 -8.64 3.07
CA ASN A 99 8.26 -9.63 4.15
C ASN A 99 6.89 -10.05 4.71
N PHE A 100 5.96 -9.10 4.81
CA PHE A 100 4.59 -9.39 5.24
C PHE A 100 3.91 -10.30 4.21
N ALA A 101 3.93 -9.96 2.93
CA ALA A 101 3.39 -10.79 1.87
C ALA A 101 3.96 -12.22 1.90
N GLU A 102 5.27 -12.38 2.13
CA GLU A 102 5.87 -13.70 2.32
C GLU A 102 5.31 -14.45 3.54
N ALA A 103 5.13 -13.78 4.68
CA ALA A 103 4.54 -14.38 5.87
C ALA A 103 3.08 -14.81 5.66
N ILE A 104 2.27 -13.98 4.96
CA ILE A 104 0.88 -14.32 4.61
C ILE A 104 0.86 -15.60 3.75
N ARG A 105 1.69 -15.66 2.72
CA ARG A 105 1.80 -16.82 1.80
C ARG A 105 2.31 -18.09 2.47
N LYS A 106 3.05 -17.98 3.56
CA LYS A 106 3.45 -19.13 4.39
C LYS A 106 2.33 -19.63 5.31
N THR A 107 1.35 -18.77 5.58
CA THR A 107 0.26 -19.05 6.54
C THR A 107 -1.02 -19.52 5.84
N PHE A 108 -1.33 -18.97 4.66
CA PHE A 108 -2.52 -19.29 3.88
C PHE A 108 -2.15 -19.72 2.46
N SER A 109 -2.94 -20.62 1.89
CA SER A 109 -2.76 -21.08 0.51
C SER A 109 -3.07 -19.97 -0.50
N GLN A 110 -2.51 -20.10 -1.71
CA GLN A 110 -2.77 -19.16 -2.80
C GLN A 110 -4.24 -19.13 -3.20
N GLU A 111 -4.94 -20.26 -3.13
CA GLU A 111 -6.38 -20.33 -3.43
C GLU A 111 -7.21 -19.58 -2.39
N GLU A 112 -6.91 -19.73 -1.10
CA GLU A 112 -7.61 -18.98 -0.04
C GLU A 112 -7.39 -17.46 -0.17
N ILE A 113 -6.17 -17.04 -0.46
CA ILE A 113 -5.83 -15.63 -0.68
C ILE A 113 -6.56 -15.09 -1.91
N ARG A 114 -6.55 -15.84 -3.02
CA ARG A 114 -7.24 -15.47 -4.26
C ARG A 114 -8.75 -15.35 -4.04
N ASN A 115 -9.37 -16.38 -3.47
CA ASN A 115 -10.80 -16.41 -3.18
C ASN A 115 -11.19 -15.23 -2.28
N TYR A 116 -10.38 -14.89 -1.28
CA TYR A 116 -10.60 -13.71 -0.45
C TYR A 116 -10.55 -12.41 -1.28
N LEU A 117 -9.51 -12.19 -2.08
CA LEU A 117 -9.33 -10.97 -2.87
C LEU A 117 -10.33 -10.82 -4.02
N GLU A 118 -10.92 -11.92 -4.48
CA GLU A 118 -12.02 -11.93 -5.46
C GLU A 118 -13.38 -11.72 -4.81
N SER A 119 -13.57 -12.23 -3.59
CA SER A 119 -14.82 -12.08 -2.83
C SER A 119 -14.91 -10.74 -2.09
N SER A 120 -13.78 -10.12 -1.73
CA SER A 120 -13.74 -8.83 -1.05
C SER A 120 -13.95 -7.71 -2.07
N SER A 121 -15.20 -7.23 -2.20
CA SER A 121 -15.53 -6.05 -3.01
C SER A 121 -15.14 -4.73 -2.33
N GLY A 122 -14.23 -4.75 -1.36
CA GLY A 122 -13.78 -3.61 -0.59
C GLY A 122 -12.91 -4.10 0.55
N ILE A 123 -11.70 -3.57 0.67
CA ILE A 123 -10.94 -3.67 1.92
C ILE A 123 -11.77 -2.91 2.93
N ASP A 124 -12.23 -3.57 4.00
CA ASP A 124 -12.99 -2.97 5.09
C ASP A 124 -12.26 -1.71 5.61
N THR A 125 -12.57 -0.57 5.02
CA THR A 125 -12.21 0.74 5.51
C THR A 125 -13.11 0.95 6.71
N ASP A 126 -12.51 0.92 7.90
CA ASP A 126 -13.24 1.11 9.16
C ASP A 126 -14.09 2.39 9.04
N PRO A 127 -15.43 2.30 9.20
CA PRO A 127 -16.32 3.47 9.13
C PRO A 127 -15.97 4.58 10.13
N ARG A 128 -15.07 4.31 11.07
CA ARG A 128 -14.57 5.31 12.04
C ARG A 128 -13.69 6.40 11.43
N GLU A 129 -13.25 6.28 10.17
CA GLU A 129 -12.75 7.44 9.41
C GLU A 129 -13.88 8.24 8.71
N ILE A 130 -15.13 7.75 8.76
CA ILE A 130 -16.31 8.29 8.07
C ILE A 130 -17.32 8.91 9.07
N THR A 131 -17.10 8.78 10.38
CA THR A 131 -18.01 9.24 11.45
C THR A 131 -18.13 10.76 11.65
N ASP A 132 -17.90 11.57 10.60
CA ASP A 132 -18.27 13.00 10.57
C ASP A 132 -19.35 13.34 9.52
N MET A 133 -19.91 12.36 8.80
CA MET A 133 -20.88 12.63 7.71
C MET A 133 -22.15 11.77 7.81
N GLU A 134 -22.78 11.77 8.99
CA GLU A 134 -24.18 11.33 9.11
C GLU A 134 -25.12 12.43 8.61
N GLY A 135 -25.49 12.35 7.33
CA GLY A 135 -26.55 13.18 6.77
C GLY A 135 -26.71 13.05 5.26
N LEU A 136 -27.65 12.20 4.82
CA LEU A 136 -28.18 12.12 3.44
C LEU A 136 -27.09 11.98 2.36
N ALA A 137 -26.71 10.73 2.05
CA ALA A 137 -25.71 10.36 1.04
C ALA A 137 -26.02 10.93 -0.36
N LYS A 138 -25.59 12.17 -0.58
CA LYS A 138 -25.46 12.80 -1.88
C LYS A 138 -24.15 12.28 -2.44
N PHE A 139 -24.22 11.28 -3.31
CA PHE A 139 -23.07 10.69 -4.00
C PHE A 139 -22.13 11.82 -4.48
N SER A 140 -20.98 11.94 -3.83
CA SER A 140 -20.02 13.02 -4.05
C SER A 140 -18.92 12.54 -5.00
N ALA A 141 -18.30 13.48 -5.73
CA ALA A 141 -17.12 13.19 -6.52
C ALA A 141 -15.96 12.61 -5.66
N ASN A 142 -15.94 12.94 -4.36
CA ASN A 142 -15.00 12.36 -3.41
C ASN A 142 -15.28 10.88 -3.13
N ASP A 143 -16.55 10.47 -3.09
CA ASP A 143 -16.93 9.07 -2.84
C ASP A 143 -16.52 8.19 -4.04
N LEU A 144 -16.74 8.69 -5.26
CA LEU A 144 -16.30 8.02 -6.48
C LEU A 144 -14.76 7.92 -6.58
N LEU A 145 -14.03 8.93 -6.10
CA LEU A 145 -12.57 8.92 -6.09
C LEU A 145 -12.00 7.97 -5.04
N LEU A 146 -12.64 7.87 -3.86
CA LEU A 146 -12.31 6.89 -2.83
C LEU A 146 -12.53 5.46 -3.33
N GLU A 147 -13.67 5.18 -3.97
CA GLU A 147 -13.97 3.87 -4.57
C GLU A 147 -12.94 3.50 -5.65
N ALA A 148 -12.63 4.42 -6.57
CA ALA A 148 -11.60 4.22 -7.58
C ALA A 148 -10.21 3.99 -6.96
N GLU A 149 -9.90 4.68 -5.86
CA GLU A 149 -8.66 4.46 -5.12
C GLU A 149 -8.61 3.08 -4.49
N GLU A 150 -9.69 2.61 -3.85
CA GLU A 150 -9.79 1.27 -3.25
C GLU A 150 -9.65 0.15 -4.29
N ILE A 151 -10.27 0.30 -5.46
CA ILE A 151 -10.13 -0.67 -6.57
C ILE A 151 -8.65 -0.80 -6.98
N VAL A 152 -7.96 0.34 -7.14
CA VAL A 152 -6.52 0.34 -7.49
C VAL A 152 -5.67 -0.25 -6.36
N GLU A 153 -6.07 -0.08 -5.10
CA GLU A 153 -5.35 -0.70 -3.96
C GLU A 153 -5.49 -2.20 -3.97
N ILE A 154 -6.70 -2.72 -4.16
CA ILE A 154 -6.95 -4.16 -4.24
C ILE A 154 -6.12 -4.78 -5.37
N GLU A 155 -6.05 -4.13 -6.53
CA GLU A 155 -5.27 -4.61 -7.66
C GLU A 155 -3.75 -4.64 -7.38
N HIS A 156 -3.22 -3.64 -6.69
CA HIS A 156 -1.82 -3.65 -6.28
C HIS A 156 -1.53 -4.67 -5.17
N ILE A 157 -2.45 -4.85 -4.24
CA ILE A 157 -2.34 -5.86 -3.18
C ILE A 157 -2.38 -7.27 -3.80
N LYS A 158 -3.25 -7.50 -4.80
CA LYS A 158 -3.26 -8.73 -5.61
C LYS A 158 -1.89 -9.00 -6.20
N LYS A 159 -1.26 -8.02 -6.87
CA LYS A 159 0.09 -8.18 -7.45
C LYS A 159 1.18 -8.49 -6.42
N LEU A 160 1.03 -8.04 -5.17
CA LEU A 160 2.01 -8.30 -4.11
C LEU A 160 1.82 -9.66 -3.44
N LEU A 161 0.58 -10.13 -3.29
CA LEU A 161 0.24 -11.35 -2.57
C LEU A 161 0.12 -12.57 -3.47
N LEU A 162 -0.37 -12.36 -4.69
CA LEU A 162 -0.45 -13.37 -5.74
C LEU A 162 0.80 -13.23 -6.60
N GLN A 163 1.75 -14.15 -6.45
CA GLN A 163 2.75 -14.31 -7.48
C GLN A 163 2.00 -14.86 -8.69
N ASN A 164 1.92 -14.08 -9.76
CA ASN A 164 1.74 -14.70 -11.06
C ASN A 164 2.91 -15.66 -11.20
N GLU A 165 2.64 -16.94 -11.40
CA GLU A 165 3.62 -17.85 -11.97
C GLU A 165 3.92 -17.34 -13.39
N SER A 166 4.69 -16.25 -13.52
CA SER A 166 5.38 -15.91 -14.76
C SER A 166 6.61 -16.80 -14.80
N GLY A 167 6.36 -18.08 -15.07
CA GLY A 167 7.30 -19.17 -15.08
C GLY A 167 6.88 -20.21 -16.10
N GLN A 168 6.79 -19.80 -17.37
CA GLN A 168 7.06 -20.62 -18.55
C GLN A 168 7.36 -19.72 -19.75
#